data_AF-A0A2M9X855-F1
#
_entry.id   AF-A0A2M9X855-F1
#
_cell.length_a   1.000
_cell.length_b   1.000
_cell.length_c   1.000
_cell.angle_alpha   90.00
_cell.angle_beta   90.00
_cell.angle_gamma   90.00
#
_symmetry.space_group_name_H-M   'P 1'
#
loop_
_entity.id
_entity.type
_entity.pdbx_description
1 polymer ?
#
loop_
_entity_poly.entity_id
_entity_poly.type
_entity_poly.pdbx_seq_one_letter_code
_entity_poly.pdbx_strand_id
1 'polypeptide(L)'
;MKLVIMGTLSTLGVIYIIPFIVYSVFSVLIGAKIPEGASPIQFLISVLIVKLGTAIAITSIFYLSKNIFYERWLLFSFLWWVMFILGEFGELMLPTYSWKEAFGGIVSETIYTPLSIFILRIISKQS
;
A
#
# COMPACT_ATOMS: atom_id res chain seq x y z
N MET A 1 -5.46 4.57 -21.19
CA MET A 1 -4.34 3.60 -21.10
C MET A 1 -3.13 4.14 -20.33
N LYS A 2 -2.58 5.31 -20.69
CA LYS A 2 -1.39 5.90 -20.04
C LYS A 2 -1.53 6.07 -18.53
N LEU A 3 -2.68 6.56 -18.05
CA LEU A 3 -2.96 6.68 -16.61
C LEU A 3 -2.88 5.34 -15.87
N VAL A 4 -3.43 4.28 -16.48
CA VAL A 4 -3.47 2.96 -15.84
C VAL A 4 -2.06 2.37 -15.74
N ILE A 5 -1.27 2.42 -16.81
CA ILE A 5 0.10 1.87 -16.81
C ILE A 5 1.01 2.67 -15.88
N MET A 6 1.15 3.98 -16.11
CA MET A 6 2.04 4.82 -15.30
C MET A 6 1.57 4.90 -13.85
N GLY A 7 0.25 5.04 -13.65
CA GLY A 7 -0.34 5.06 -12.32
C GLY A 7 -0.07 3.76 -11.57
N THR A 8 -0.20 2.60 -12.22
CA THR A 8 0.06 1.29 -11.59
C THR A 8 1.51 1.17 -11.20
N LEU A 9 2.45 1.53 -12.08
CA LEU A 9 3.88 1.48 -11.77
C LEU A 9 4.25 2.41 -10.62
N SER A 10 3.74 3.65 -10.61
CA SER A 10 3.99 4.60 -9.53
C SER A 10 3.35 4.17 -8.20
N THR A 11 2.10 3.69 -8.24
CA THR A 11 1.41 3.18 -7.05
C THR A 11 2.15 1.97 -6.49
N LEU A 12 2.52 1.01 -7.35
CA LEU A 12 3.29 -0.17 -6.97
C LEU A 12 4.61 0.21 -6.29
N GLY A 13 5.35 1.16 -6.87
CA GLY A 13 6.58 1.65 -6.27
C GLY A 13 6.37 2.18 -4.85
N VAL A 14 5.33 3.01 -4.65
CA VAL A 14 5.03 3.60 -3.34
C VAL A 14 4.59 2.56 -2.31
N ILE A 15 3.63 1.69 -2.66
CA ILE A 15 3.09 0.66 -1.74
C ILE A 15 4.10 -0.46 -1.44
N TYR A 16 5.17 -0.58 -2.22
CA TYR A 16 6.24 -1.55 -2.00
C TYR A 16 7.40 -0.95 -1.21
N ILE A 17 7.83 0.26 -1.56
CA ILE A 17 8.99 0.91 -0.95
C ILE A 17 8.67 1.45 0.45
N ILE A 18 7.50 2.06 0.66
CA ILE A 18 7.19 2.69 1.94
C ILE A 18 7.12 1.69 3.10
N PRO A 19 6.40 0.55 2.98
CA PRO A 19 6.44 -0.46 4.03
C PRO A 19 7.87 -0.91 4.33
N PHE A 20 8.70 -1.14 3.31
CA PHE A 20 10.09 -1.52 3.51
C PHE A 20 10.86 -0.48 4.36
N ILE A 21 10.69 0.81 4.08
CA ILE A 21 11.31 1.90 4.86
C ILE A 21 10.76 1.91 6.30
N VAL A 22 9.44 1.86 6.47
CA VAL A 22 8.81 1.90 7.79
C VAL A 22 9.26 0.71 8.63
N TYR A 23 9.16 -0.51 8.10
CA TYR A 23 9.60 -1.72 8.81
C TYR A 23 11.11 -1.70 9.11
N SER A 24 11.95 -1.16 8.21
CA SER A 24 13.39 -1.02 8.47
C SER A 24 13.68 -0.04 9.61
N VAL A 25 12.96 1.07 9.69
CA VAL A 25 13.09 2.03 10.79
C VAL A 25 12.60 1.42 12.10
N PHE A 26 11.46 0.74 12.08
CA PHE A 26 10.88 0.11 13.27
C PHE A 26 11.70 -1.10 13.76
N SER A 27 12.33 -1.87 12.87
CA SER A 27 13.19 -2.99 13.27
C SER A 27 14.44 -2.50 14.02
N VAL A 28 15.04 -1.38 13.59
CA VAL A 28 16.15 -0.73 14.29
C VAL A 28 15.72 -0.17 15.65
N LEU A 29 14.53 0.45 15.74
CA LEU A 29 14.06 1.09 16.96
C LEU A 29 13.51 0.11 18.01
N ILE A 30 12.92 -1.01 17.59
CA ILE A 30 12.13 -1.91 18.47
C ILE A 30 12.76 -3.31 18.55
N GLY A 31 13.87 -3.56 17.85
CA GLY A 31 14.61 -4.83 17.90
C GLY A 31 13.82 -6.02 17.33
N ALA A 32 12.92 -5.76 16.38
CA ALA A 32 12.13 -6.80 15.73
C ALA A 32 13.06 -7.71 14.91
N LYS A 33 13.03 -9.01 15.20
CA LYS A 33 13.82 -10.01 14.47
C LYS A 33 13.11 -10.38 13.16
N ILE A 34 13.91 -10.59 12.12
CA ILE A 34 13.44 -11.09 10.82
C ILE A 34 12.92 -12.53 11.04
N PRO A 35 11.74 -12.90 10.50
CA PRO A 35 11.22 -14.26 10.62
C PRO A 35 12.21 -15.31 10.10
N GLU A 36 12.45 -16.37 10.87
CA GLU A 36 13.38 -17.44 10.51
C GLU A 36 12.75 -18.41 9.49
N GLY A 37 13.49 -18.80 8.46
CA GLY A 37 13.17 -19.97 7.63
C GLY A 37 12.51 -19.75 6.26
N ALA A 38 12.20 -18.52 5.86
CA ALA A 38 11.70 -18.22 4.51
C ALA A 38 12.83 -17.74 3.58
N SER A 39 12.84 -18.19 2.32
CA SER A 39 13.71 -17.59 1.29
C SER A 39 13.31 -16.12 1.10
N PRO A 40 14.20 -15.15 1.38
CA PRO A 40 13.85 -13.73 1.31
C PRO A 40 13.32 -13.33 -0.07
N ILE A 41 13.86 -13.93 -1.13
CA ILE A 41 13.45 -13.66 -2.50
C ILE A 41 12.02 -14.15 -2.76
N GLN A 42 11.67 -15.36 -2.31
CA GLN A 42 10.32 -15.90 -2.50
C GLN A 42 9.27 -15.07 -1.75
N PHE A 43 9.60 -14.62 -0.54
CA PHE A 43 8.74 -13.71 0.22
C PHE A 43 8.56 -12.35 -0.48
N LEU A 44 9.64 -11.76 -0.99
CA LEU A 44 9.55 -10.48 -1.73
C LEU A 44 8.73 -10.61 -3.02
N ILE A 45 8.85 -11.73 -3.73
CA ILE A 45 8.06 -12.00 -4.94
C ILE A 45 6.57 -12.17 -4.60
N SER A 46 6.23 -12.91 -3.54
CA SER A 46 4.82 -13.08 -3.15
C SER A 46 4.18 -11.74 -2.76
N VAL A 47 4.90 -10.90 -1.99
CA VAL A 47 4.48 -9.54 -1.65
C VAL A 47 4.32 -8.69 -2.92
N LEU A 48 5.26 -8.75 -3.85
CA LEU A 48 5.20 -8.00 -5.10
C LEU A 48 3.94 -8.34 -5.91
N ILE A 49 3.58 -9.62 -6.01
CA ILE A 49 2.38 -10.07 -6.74
C ILE A 49 1.10 -9.51 -6.09
N VAL A 50 0.98 -9.61 -4.76
CA VAL A 50 -0.18 -9.08 -4.03
C VAL A 50 -0.29 -7.56 -4.17
N LYS A 51 0.84 -6.85 -4.05
CA LYS A 51 0.89 -5.39 -4.22
C LYS A 51 0.59 -4.97 -5.66
N LEU A 52 1.01 -5.75 -6.67
CA LEU A 52 0.67 -5.49 -8.06
C LEU A 52 -0.85 -5.51 -8.28
N GLY A 53 -1.54 -6.53 -7.75
CA GLY A 53 -3.01 -6.60 -7.82
C GLY A 53 -3.68 -5.39 -7.16
N THR A 54 -3.19 -4.99 -5.99
CA THR A 54 -3.67 -3.82 -5.26
C THR A 54 -3.46 -2.52 -6.05
N ALA A 55 -2.27 -2.34 -6.63
CA ALA A 55 -1.95 -1.18 -7.45
C ALA A 55 -2.88 -1.08 -8.67
N ILE A 56 -3.09 -2.20 -9.38
CA ILE A 56 -4.02 -2.26 -10.52
C ILE A 56 -5.44 -1.90 -10.08
N ALA A 57 -5.91 -2.40 -8.94
CA ALA A 57 -7.25 -2.11 -8.44
C ALA A 57 -7.42 -0.63 -8.11
N ILE A 58 -6.53 -0.04 -7.31
CA ILE A 58 -6.55 1.39 -6.96
C ILE A 58 -6.56 2.24 -8.24
N THR A 59 -5.66 1.97 -9.17
CA THR A 59 -5.49 2.81 -10.37
C THR A 59 -6.66 2.69 -11.33
N SER A 60 -7.17 1.48 -11.53
CA SER A 60 -8.29 1.21 -12.43
C SER A 60 -9.57 1.82 -11.87
N ILE A 61 -9.84 1.66 -10.57
CA ILE A 61 -11.01 2.26 -9.93
C ILE A 61 -10.89 3.79 -9.96
N PHE A 62 -9.72 4.35 -9.65
CA PHE A 62 -9.51 5.80 -9.75
C PHE A 62 -9.72 6.33 -11.17
N TYR A 63 -9.22 5.62 -12.19
CA TYR A 63 -9.43 5.98 -13.60
C TYR A 63 -10.91 5.98 -13.96
N LEU A 64 -11.64 4.92 -13.61
CA LEU A 64 -13.07 4.79 -13.91
C LEU A 64 -13.93 5.81 -13.15
N SER A 65 -13.50 6.22 -11.97
CA SER A 65 -14.23 7.12 -11.08
C SER A 65 -13.64 8.56 -11.04
N LYS A 66 -12.74 8.89 -11.97
CA LYS A 66 -12.01 10.18 -12.01
C LYS A 66 -12.94 11.39 -11.96
N ASN A 67 -14.07 11.34 -12.66
CA ASN A 67 -15.04 12.45 -12.70
C ASN A 67 -15.64 12.77 -11.33
N ILE A 68 -15.60 11.83 -10.37
CA ILE A 68 -16.13 11.98 -9.02
C ILE A 68 -15.01 12.30 -8.03
N PHE A 69 -13.90 11.54 -8.12
CA PHE A 69 -12.86 11.55 -7.09
C PHE A 69 -11.64 12.40 -7.41
N TYR A 70 -11.51 12.99 -8.61
CA TYR A 70 -10.32 13.78 -8.95
C TYR A 70 -10.11 14.97 -8.00
N GLU A 71 -11.14 15.77 -7.73
CA GLU A 71 -11.07 16.85 -6.74
C GLU A 71 -11.30 16.37 -5.30
N ARG A 72 -11.84 15.17 -5.14
CA ARG A 72 -12.09 14.53 -3.84
C ARG A 72 -11.11 13.39 -3.58
N TRP A 73 -9.87 13.52 -4.03
CA TRP A 73 -8.88 12.44 -4.00
C TRP A 73 -8.55 12.02 -2.56
N LEU A 74 -8.62 12.95 -1.59
CA LEU A 74 -8.48 12.63 -0.17
C LEU A 74 -9.60 11.70 0.32
N LEU A 75 -10.83 11.86 -0.16
CA LEU A 75 -11.93 10.95 0.18
C LEU A 75 -11.67 9.56 -0.41
N PHE A 76 -11.21 9.49 -1.67
CA PHE A 76 -10.82 8.21 -2.27
C PHE A 76 -9.69 7.53 -1.48
N SER A 77 -8.70 8.30 -1.05
CA SER A 77 -7.63 7.82 -0.18
C SER A 77 -8.12 7.35 1.17
N PHE A 78 -9.04 8.08 1.78
CA PHE A 78 -9.61 7.71 3.06
C PHE A 78 -10.36 6.38 2.96
N LEU A 79 -11.14 6.16 1.90
CA LEU A 79 -11.85 4.90 1.69
C LEU A 79 -10.90 3.71 1.57
N TRP A 80 -9.84 3.83 0.78
CA TRP A 80 -8.81 2.80 0.67
C TRP A 80 -8.07 2.56 1.98
N TRP A 81 -7.72 3.64 2.69
CA TRP A 81 -7.05 3.56 3.98
C TRP A 81 -7.91 2.82 5.01
N VAL A 82 -9.22 3.11 5.08
CA VAL A 82 -10.14 2.36 5.96
C VAL A 82 -10.15 0.88 5.59
N MET A 83 -10.24 0.54 4.31
CA MET A 83 -10.22 -0.86 3.88
C MET A 83 -8.93 -1.58 4.28
N PHE A 84 -7.78 -0.91 4.15
CA PHE A 84 -6.49 -1.48 4.50
C PHE A 84 -6.33 -1.67 6.01
N ILE A 85 -6.73 -0.68 6.82
CA ILE A 85 -6.74 -0.80 8.29
C ILE A 85 -7.62 -1.96 8.75
N LEU A 86 -8.79 -2.13 8.15
CA LEU A 86 -9.65 -3.28 8.46
C LEU A 86 -8.98 -4.61 8.09
N GLY A 87 -8.15 -4.62 7.04
CA GLY A 87 -7.28 -5.75 6.69
C GLY A 87 -6.27 -6.06 7.79
N GLU A 88 -5.55 -5.06 8.29
CA GLU A 88 -4.59 -5.19 9.40
C GLU A 88 -5.26 -5.73 10.68
N PHE A 89 -6.47 -5.25 11.00
CA PHE A 89 -7.26 -5.82 12.10
C PHE A 89 -7.74 -7.25 11.84
N GLY A 90 -8.01 -7.59 10.58
CA GLY A 90 -8.32 -8.96 10.17
C GLY A 90 -7.14 -9.90 10.37
N GLU A 91 -5.93 -9.47 10.01
CA GLU A 91 -4.70 -10.24 10.21
C GLU A 91 -4.39 -10.45 11.69
N LEU A 92 -4.72 -9.51 12.58
CA LEU A 92 -4.59 -9.67 14.03
C LEU A 92 -5.40 -10.83 14.62
N MET A 93 -6.39 -11.34 13.90
CA MET A 93 -7.14 -12.54 14.32
C MET A 93 -6.36 -13.83 14.06
N LEU A 94 -5.26 -13.77 13.30
CA LEU A 94 -4.38 -14.90 13.05
C LEU A 94 -3.36 -15.05 14.19
N PRO A 95 -3.10 -16.29 14.67
CA PRO A 95 -2.19 -16.54 15.79
C PRO A 95 -0.72 -16.20 15.48
N THR A 96 -0.39 -15.96 14.21
CA THR A 96 0.96 -15.67 13.73
C THR A 96 1.24 -14.18 13.52
N TYR A 97 0.24 -13.30 13.67
CA TYR A 97 0.37 -11.86 13.44
C TYR A 97 0.31 -11.07 14.74
N SER A 98 1.32 -10.25 15.00
CA SER A 98 1.44 -9.51 16.26
C SER A 98 0.86 -8.09 16.16
N TRP A 99 0.48 -7.54 17.32
CA TRP A 99 0.10 -6.13 17.44
C TRP A 99 1.17 -5.15 16.94
N LYS A 100 2.45 -5.53 17.03
CA LYS A 100 3.56 -4.70 16.53
C LYS A 100 3.59 -4.64 15.01
N GLU A 101 3.33 -5.77 14.36
CA GLU A 101 3.23 -5.86 12.89
C GLU A 101 2.02 -5.07 12.40
N ALA A 102 0.85 -5.28 13.01
CA ALA A 102 -0.35 -4.52 12.66
C ALA A 102 -0.16 -3.01 12.79
N PHE A 103 0.50 -2.55 13.86
CA PHE A 103 0.81 -1.14 14.01
C PHE A 103 1.78 -0.62 12.92
N GLY A 104 2.81 -1.39 12.58
CA GLY A 104 3.72 -1.08 11.49
C GLY A 104 3.01 -1.01 10.13
N GLY A 105 2.07 -1.93 9.91
CA GLY A 105 1.15 -1.95 8.77
C GLY A 105 0.31 -0.68 8.68
N ILE A 106 -0.46 -0.36 9.73
CA ILE A 106 -1.29 0.84 9.82
C ILE A 106 -0.49 2.12 9.57
N VAL A 107 0.71 2.24 10.17
CA VAL A 107 1.59 3.40 9.95
C VAL A 107 2.02 3.48 8.49
N SER A 108 2.44 2.36 7.89
CA SER A 108 2.83 2.30 6.49
C SER A 108 1.68 2.71 5.57
N GLU A 109 0.48 2.18 5.81
CA GLU A 109 -0.73 2.44 5.05
C GLU A 109 -1.18 3.90 5.13
N THR A 110 -1.03 4.50 6.31
CA THR A 110 -1.31 5.92 6.55
C THR A 110 -0.42 6.83 5.70
N ILE A 111 0.79 6.38 5.38
CA ILE A 111 1.73 7.15 4.55
C ILE A 111 1.51 6.83 3.06
N TYR A 112 1.54 5.55 2.68
CA TYR A 112 1.59 5.17 1.27
C TYR A 112 0.26 5.38 0.55
N THR A 113 -0.87 5.26 1.24
CA THR A 113 -2.20 5.34 0.62
C THR A 113 -2.48 6.75 0.08
N PRO A 114 -2.41 7.82 0.90
CA PRO A 114 -2.60 9.18 0.40
C PRO A 114 -1.53 9.58 -0.61
N LEU A 115 -0.27 9.15 -0.42
CA LEU A 115 0.79 9.47 -1.36
C LEU A 115 0.55 8.85 -2.74
N SER A 116 0.19 7.56 -2.77
CA SER A 116 -0.14 6.84 -4.02
C SER A 116 -1.25 7.56 -4.78
N ILE A 117 -2.33 7.91 -4.09
CA ILE A 117 -3.52 8.51 -4.72
C ILE A 117 -3.27 9.96 -5.13
N PHE A 118 -2.46 10.70 -4.37
CA PHE A 118 -1.99 12.02 -4.77
C PHE A 118 -1.17 11.97 -6.08
N ILE A 119 -0.26 11.00 -6.20
CA ILE A 119 0.51 10.79 -7.43
C ILE A 119 -0.41 10.42 -8.59
N LEU A 120 -1.41 9.55 -8.38
CA LEU A 120 -2.41 9.24 -9.40
C LEU A 120 -3.18 10.46 -9.87
N ARG A 121 -3.57 11.35 -8.94
CA ARG A 121 -4.18 12.62 -9.30
C ARG A 121 -3.27 13.43 -10.22
N ILE A 122 -1.98 13.58 -9.88
CA ILE A 122 -1.01 14.31 -10.71
C ILE A 122 -0.90 13.69 -12.10
N ILE A 123 -0.71 12.38 -12.21
CA ILE A 123 -0.60 11.69 -13.50
C ILE A 123 -1.89 11.89 -14.31
N SER A 124 -3.04 11.81 -13.65
CA SER A 124 -4.35 11.95 -14.32
C SER A 124 -4.63 13.36 -14.81
N LYS A 125 -4.00 14.39 -14.24
CA LYS A 125 -4.11 15.78 -14.74
C LYS A 125 -3.49 15.94 -16.14
N GLN A 126 -2.51 15.11 -16.47
CA GLN A 126 -1.74 15.17 -17.72
C GLN A 126 -2.32 14.28 -18.83
N SER A 127 -3.43 13.57 -18.56
CA SER A 127 -4.07 12.61 -19.44
C SER A 127 -5.53 12.93 -19.69
#